data_AF-A0A8A3PF30-F1
#
_entry.id   AF-A0A8A3PF30-F1
#
_cell.length_a   1.000
_cell.length_b   1.000
_cell.length_c   1.000
_cell.angle_alpha   90.00
_cell.angle_beta   90.00
_cell.angle_gamma   90.00
#
_symmetry.space_group_name_H-M   'P 1'
#
loop_
_entity.id
_entity.type
_entity.pdbx_description
1 polymer ?
#
loop_
_entity_poly.entity_id
_entity_poly.type
_entity_poly.pdbx_seq_one_letter_code
_entity_poly.pdbx_strand_id
1 'polypeptide(L)'
;MSFFNVATALLAASATARAGAYVTSLPCNAQGLFNESMDYLDRAYDKSAGYLYDTSGSTALRHETRNSAWYAIGLLARNQGSDVLEAEKIISNVIDAQFKVPEDQWYGDYQVEPEEPELGSPHYAPKMYNSWDPNWRGFIGTAFIVGLEEFGFLISPEVTSLMLESLHNATVGDGYRVGGVDGDNLYPAYTNPSLMRAFVSGWTGRRLNDSNMTTSGENYAQQIIDLFDRANTLSEFNSGTYTGVSLFAMTLWAKYLPEDSVMKQRGASMIQYTWEAVSNLWHPQLLNVAGPWDRAYGFDMTKYLSLLALHIWNAIGKEKSSIIDKPYLMSHNSDFAYGPLFAILSEFHNSLIPDDVKQALGSFKGEHTFASSTYSPPFDLYPRNITAWLANNMSIGAETFNENIIGGPAKNQRTFNPALMQWNNGNGIGWLTLYATEKHVIAKAAPGSLNLTYPDGNETSIITLLISPFAAKKTLSSLADIQGLNLTVSGTIDSNYTLSYAGDYGGTDATINDFEYWNVTFAMPAGSTEAPHICLEVDLW
;
A
#
# COMPACT_ATOMS: atom_id res chain seq x y z
N MET A 1 48.77 43.85 -52.37
CA MET A 1 48.40 43.28 -51.05
C MET A 1 46.88 43.36 -50.96
N SER A 2 46.20 42.41 -51.60
CA SER A 2 45.47 41.27 -51.01
C SER A 2 44.13 41.64 -50.39
N PHE A 3 43.08 41.06 -50.99
CA PHE A 3 41.66 41.16 -50.71
C PHE A 3 41.19 40.22 -49.56
N PHE A 4 39.90 40.39 -49.20
CA PHE A 4 38.90 39.40 -48.74
C PHE A 4 38.46 39.35 -47.26
N ASN A 5 37.21 39.83 -47.07
CA ASN A 5 36.02 39.20 -46.48
C ASN A 5 35.97 38.67 -45.02
N VAL A 6 34.96 39.23 -44.32
CA VAL A 6 33.82 38.58 -43.63
C VAL A 6 34.07 37.26 -42.90
N ALA A 7 33.83 37.28 -41.58
CA ALA A 7 33.21 36.15 -40.89
C ALA A 7 32.29 36.66 -39.77
N THR A 8 31.00 36.63 -40.06
CA THR A 8 29.89 36.68 -39.11
C THR A 8 29.98 35.45 -38.22
N ALA A 9 30.22 35.62 -36.92
CA ALA A 9 30.08 34.53 -35.95
C ALA A 9 28.61 34.45 -35.51
N LEU A 10 27.83 33.61 -36.21
CA LEU A 10 26.65 32.98 -35.61
C LEU A 10 27.16 32.06 -34.49
N LEU A 11 27.02 32.50 -33.24
CA LEU A 11 27.03 31.57 -32.12
C LEU A 11 25.63 30.96 -32.02
N ALA A 12 25.60 29.65 -32.27
CA ALA A 12 24.42 28.80 -32.20
C ALA A 12 23.78 28.88 -30.81
N ALA A 13 22.69 29.62 -30.71
CA ALA A 13 21.69 29.45 -29.67
C ALA A 13 20.82 28.24 -30.07
N SER A 14 21.26 27.03 -29.73
CA SER A 14 20.42 25.84 -29.85
C SER A 14 21.01 24.70 -29.02
N ALA A 15 20.58 24.59 -27.75
CA ALA A 15 20.34 23.34 -27.02
C ALA A 15 20.18 23.56 -25.49
N THR A 16 19.41 24.55 -25.04
CA THR A 16 19.07 24.67 -23.60
C THR A 16 17.56 24.80 -23.33
N ALA A 17 16.72 24.47 -24.29
CA ALA A 17 15.26 24.49 -24.11
C ALA A 17 14.65 23.16 -24.57
N ARG A 18 14.73 22.14 -23.70
CA ARG A 18 13.79 20.98 -23.66
C ARG A 18 13.94 20.06 -22.43
N ALA A 19 14.75 20.42 -21.44
CA ALA A 19 15.05 19.61 -20.26
C ALA A 19 14.07 19.87 -19.08
N GLY A 20 12.76 19.90 -19.34
CA GLY A 20 11.74 20.12 -18.31
C GLY A 20 10.29 19.94 -18.78
N ALA A 21 10.09 19.42 -19.99
CA ALA A 21 8.77 19.38 -20.62
C ALA A 21 7.83 18.34 -20.00
N TYR A 22 8.34 17.18 -19.55
CA TYR A 22 7.51 16.07 -19.09
C TYR A 22 6.72 16.42 -17.82
N VAL A 23 7.40 16.84 -16.75
CA VAL A 23 6.74 17.22 -15.49
C VAL A 23 5.77 18.39 -15.70
N THR A 24 6.07 19.31 -16.61
CA THR A 24 5.16 20.41 -16.96
C THR A 24 3.96 19.99 -17.81
N SER A 25 4.00 18.80 -18.43
CA SER A 25 2.87 18.23 -19.17
C SER A 25 1.94 17.39 -18.29
N LEU A 26 2.35 17.03 -17.07
CA LEU A 26 1.50 16.28 -16.16
C LEU A 26 0.24 17.10 -15.78
N PRO A 27 -0.91 16.43 -15.57
CA PRO A 27 -2.08 17.08 -14.99
C PRO A 27 -1.74 17.78 -13.67
N CYS A 28 -2.41 18.90 -13.36
CA CYS A 28 -2.10 19.76 -12.21
C CYS A 28 -1.90 18.98 -10.89
N ASN A 29 -2.81 18.07 -10.56
CA ASN A 29 -2.72 17.27 -9.34
C ASN A 29 -1.49 16.36 -9.32
N ALA A 30 -1.22 15.69 -10.45
CA ALA A 30 -0.07 14.81 -10.60
C ALA A 30 1.25 15.57 -10.60
N GLN A 31 1.29 16.75 -11.21
CA GLN A 31 2.43 17.65 -11.12
C GLN A 31 2.69 18.06 -9.65
N GLY A 32 1.63 18.37 -8.90
CA GLY A 32 1.73 18.67 -7.47
C GLY A 32 2.31 17.50 -6.66
N LEU A 33 1.76 16.29 -6.85
CA LEU A 33 2.27 15.07 -6.21
C LEU A 33 3.73 14.82 -6.57
N PHE A 34 4.07 14.91 -7.86
CA PHE A 34 5.43 14.71 -8.34
C PHE A 34 6.39 15.69 -7.68
N ASN A 35 6.09 16.99 -7.71
CA ASN A 35 6.98 18.02 -7.18
C ASN A 35 7.18 17.86 -5.66
N GLU A 36 6.10 17.69 -4.88
CA GLU A 36 6.24 17.56 -3.43
C GLU A 36 6.96 16.28 -3.00
N SER A 37 6.73 15.16 -3.69
CA SER A 37 7.43 13.91 -3.43
C SER A 37 8.90 13.97 -3.87
N MET A 38 9.21 14.57 -5.02
CA MET A 38 10.60 14.78 -5.43
C MET A 38 11.35 15.72 -4.48
N ASP A 39 10.72 16.81 -4.02
CA ASP A 39 11.32 17.70 -3.01
C ASP A 39 11.61 16.97 -1.69
N TYR A 40 10.76 16.01 -1.32
CA TYR A 40 10.98 15.15 -0.16
C TYR A 40 12.20 14.22 -0.36
N LEU A 41 12.27 13.55 -1.50
CA LEU A 41 13.34 12.60 -1.81
C LEU A 41 14.69 13.29 -2.04
N ASP A 42 14.71 14.46 -2.69
CA ASP A 42 15.92 15.27 -2.87
C ASP A 42 16.59 15.63 -1.53
N ARG A 43 15.80 15.85 -0.47
CA ARG A 43 16.33 16.13 0.87
C ARG A 43 16.97 14.90 1.53
N ALA A 44 16.58 13.71 1.12
CA ALA A 44 17.11 12.44 1.62
C ALA A 44 18.25 11.89 0.74
N TYR A 45 18.50 12.47 -0.44
CA TYR A 45 19.48 11.93 -1.38
C TYR A 45 20.94 12.22 -0.98
N ASP A 46 21.72 11.17 -0.76
CA ASP A 46 23.18 11.24 -0.66
C ASP A 46 23.80 11.08 -2.05
N LYS A 47 24.17 12.23 -2.63
CA LYS A 47 24.85 12.29 -3.93
C LYS A 47 26.17 11.52 -3.95
N SER A 48 26.91 11.45 -2.84
CA SER A 48 28.18 10.74 -2.78
C SER A 48 27.94 9.23 -2.86
N ALA A 49 27.03 8.70 -2.05
CA ALA A 49 26.69 7.29 -2.04
C ALA A 49 25.92 6.86 -3.31
N GLY A 50 25.06 7.73 -3.84
CA GLY A 50 24.13 7.37 -4.90
C GLY A 50 22.93 6.57 -4.39
N TYR A 51 22.45 6.93 -3.19
CA TYR A 51 21.29 6.34 -2.53
C TYR A 51 20.52 7.41 -1.73
N LEU A 52 19.26 7.15 -1.44
CA LEU A 52 18.52 7.86 -0.40
C LEU A 52 18.92 7.34 0.98
N TYR A 53 19.00 8.23 1.95
CA TYR A 53 18.89 7.86 3.36
C TYR A 53 17.48 7.34 3.65
N ASP A 54 17.40 6.34 4.53
CA ASP A 54 16.12 5.89 5.07
C ASP A 54 15.42 7.05 5.79
N THR A 55 14.15 7.25 5.41
CA THR A 55 13.38 8.43 5.80
C THR A 55 12.51 8.24 7.04
N SER A 56 12.58 7.06 7.69
CA SER A 56 11.82 6.78 8.93
C SER A 56 12.33 7.59 10.13
N GLY A 57 13.55 8.13 10.07
CA GLY A 57 14.19 8.81 11.18
C GLY A 57 14.70 7.88 12.30
N SER A 58 14.58 6.56 12.13
CA SER A 58 14.93 5.55 13.14
C SER A 58 16.22 4.76 12.82
N THR A 59 16.94 5.14 11.78
CA THR A 59 17.95 4.31 11.11
C THR A 59 19.37 4.85 11.17
N ALA A 60 19.62 5.97 11.85
CA ALA A 60 20.96 6.55 12.06
C ALA A 60 21.79 6.74 10.78
N LEU A 61 21.20 7.40 9.77
CA LEU A 61 21.81 7.71 8.46
C LEU A 61 22.18 6.48 7.61
N ARG A 62 21.48 5.36 7.79
CA ARG A 62 21.58 4.23 6.85
C ARG A 62 20.83 4.55 5.56
N HIS A 63 21.32 4.00 4.46
CA HIS A 63 20.70 4.15 3.15
C HIS A 63 19.64 3.09 2.93
N GLU A 64 18.75 3.29 1.96
CA GLU A 64 17.79 2.29 1.56
C GLU A 64 17.75 2.06 0.05
N THR A 65 17.71 0.80 -0.37
CA THR A 65 17.83 0.44 -1.79
C THR A 65 16.51 0.63 -2.55
N ARG A 66 15.38 0.18 -1.98
CA ARG A 66 14.09 0.15 -2.69
C ARG A 66 13.61 1.54 -3.10
N ASN A 67 13.52 2.49 -2.16
CA ASN A 67 13.01 3.81 -2.51
C ASN A 67 14.02 4.59 -3.36
N SER A 68 15.32 4.28 -3.28
CA SER A 68 16.33 4.82 -4.20
C SER A 68 16.02 4.44 -5.66
N ALA A 69 15.64 3.19 -5.91
CA ALA A 69 15.24 2.76 -7.24
C ALA A 69 14.02 3.54 -7.77
N TRP A 70 13.05 3.85 -6.90
CA TRP A 70 11.88 4.66 -7.28
C TRP A 70 12.25 6.12 -7.57
N TYR A 71 13.13 6.70 -6.73
CA TYR A 71 13.63 8.05 -6.91
C TYR A 71 14.40 8.23 -8.22
N ALA A 72 15.20 7.24 -8.63
CA ALA A 72 15.88 7.25 -9.92
C ALA A 72 14.92 7.46 -11.09
N ILE A 73 13.72 6.86 -11.05
CA ILE A 73 12.70 7.06 -12.08
C ILE A 73 12.10 8.47 -12.01
N GLY A 74 11.91 9.01 -10.81
CA GLY A 74 11.56 10.41 -10.61
C GLY A 74 12.58 11.38 -11.20
N LEU A 75 13.87 11.11 -11.04
CA LEU A 75 14.96 11.87 -11.66
C LEU A 75 14.89 11.81 -13.19
N LEU A 76 14.68 10.63 -13.78
CA LEU A 76 14.49 10.49 -15.24
C LEU A 76 13.27 11.28 -15.74
N ALA A 77 12.17 11.29 -15.00
CA ALA A 77 10.98 12.06 -15.34
C ALA A 77 11.21 13.58 -15.26
N ARG A 78 11.96 14.03 -14.25
CA ARG A 78 12.31 15.45 -14.07
C ARG A 78 13.31 15.94 -15.13
N ASN A 79 14.34 15.14 -15.39
CA ASN A 79 15.37 15.34 -16.42
C ASN A 79 15.98 16.76 -16.41
N GLN A 80 16.43 17.23 -15.25
CA GLN A 80 17.06 18.54 -15.10
C GLN A 80 18.52 18.40 -14.62
N GLY A 81 19.42 19.20 -15.18
CA GLY A 81 20.80 19.26 -14.73
C GLY A 81 21.49 17.89 -14.77
N SER A 82 21.88 17.37 -13.60
CA SER A 82 22.52 16.05 -13.45
C SER A 82 21.56 14.90 -13.21
N ASP A 83 20.24 15.12 -13.25
CA ASP A 83 19.24 14.11 -12.87
C ASP A 83 19.44 12.76 -13.59
N VAL A 84 19.64 12.77 -14.92
CA VAL A 84 19.86 11.52 -15.69
C VAL A 84 21.13 10.80 -15.23
N LEU A 85 22.21 11.55 -15.01
CA LEU A 85 23.48 10.97 -14.53
C LEU A 85 23.33 10.35 -13.14
N GLU A 86 22.64 11.04 -12.23
CA GLU A 86 22.39 10.53 -10.87
C GLU A 86 21.40 9.35 -10.88
N ALA A 87 20.40 9.37 -11.77
CA ALA A 87 19.48 8.24 -11.94
C ALA A 87 20.22 6.99 -12.42
N GLU A 88 21.08 7.11 -13.42
CA GLU A 88 21.91 5.99 -13.91
C GLU A 88 22.85 5.48 -12.82
N LYS A 89 23.48 6.39 -12.05
CA LYS A 89 24.31 6.00 -10.91
C LYS A 89 23.53 5.17 -9.89
N ILE A 90 22.34 5.62 -9.49
CA ILE A 90 21.49 4.89 -8.54
C ILE A 90 21.09 3.53 -9.10
N ILE A 91 20.64 3.47 -10.37
CA ILE A 91 20.22 2.23 -11.02
C ILE A 91 21.38 1.22 -11.06
N SER A 92 22.57 1.64 -11.49
CA SER A 92 23.76 0.79 -11.50
C SER A 92 24.11 0.29 -10.11
N ASN A 93 24.12 1.17 -9.10
CA ASN A 93 24.41 0.79 -7.72
C ASN A 93 23.40 -0.26 -7.18
N VAL A 94 22.10 -0.05 -7.41
CA VAL A 94 21.05 -0.99 -7.00
C VAL A 94 21.23 -2.36 -7.67
N ILE A 95 21.58 -2.40 -8.96
CA ILE A 95 21.79 -3.64 -9.71
C ILE A 95 23.10 -4.35 -9.30
N ASP A 96 24.14 -3.59 -8.97
CA ASP A 96 25.39 -4.14 -8.46
C ASP A 96 25.18 -4.84 -7.11
N ALA A 97 24.26 -4.33 -6.29
CA ALA A 97 23.81 -4.93 -5.02
C ALA A 97 22.80 -6.08 -5.18
N GLN A 98 22.42 -6.47 -6.41
CA GLN A 98 21.54 -7.61 -6.65
C GLN A 98 22.26 -8.92 -6.35
N PHE A 99 21.60 -9.85 -5.65
CA PHE A 99 22.14 -11.17 -5.35
C PHE A 99 22.14 -12.09 -6.58
N LYS A 100 23.30 -12.70 -6.88
CA LYS A 100 23.55 -13.42 -8.14
C LYS A 100 23.93 -14.90 -7.97
N VAL A 101 23.77 -15.47 -6.77
CA VAL A 101 24.04 -16.90 -6.50
C VAL A 101 22.74 -17.70 -6.69
N PRO A 102 22.61 -18.53 -7.75
CA PRO A 102 21.34 -19.19 -8.07
C PRO A 102 20.84 -20.22 -7.04
N GLU A 103 21.74 -20.75 -6.22
CA GLU A 103 21.40 -21.72 -5.18
C GLU A 103 20.68 -21.08 -3.97
N ASP A 104 20.78 -19.75 -3.84
CA ASP A 104 20.22 -19.02 -2.72
C ASP A 104 18.75 -18.64 -2.97
N GLN A 105 17.93 -18.75 -1.92
CA GLN A 105 16.51 -18.36 -1.96
C GLN A 105 16.30 -16.87 -2.30
N TRP A 106 17.32 -16.03 -2.06
CA TRP A 106 17.32 -14.59 -2.34
C TRP A 106 17.95 -14.25 -3.71
N TYR A 107 18.21 -15.22 -4.59
CA TYR A 107 18.67 -14.94 -5.97
C TYR A 107 17.77 -13.92 -6.68
N GLY A 108 18.38 -12.99 -7.41
CA GLY A 108 17.68 -11.94 -8.16
C GLY A 108 16.98 -10.89 -7.29
N ASP A 109 17.07 -11.02 -5.96
CA ASP A 109 16.64 -9.99 -5.02
C ASP A 109 17.76 -8.97 -4.76
N TYR A 110 17.49 -7.97 -3.94
CA TYR A 110 18.40 -6.84 -3.69
C TYR A 110 18.71 -6.71 -2.21
N GLN A 111 19.90 -6.21 -1.87
CA GLN A 111 20.23 -5.81 -0.50
C GLN A 111 19.24 -4.77 0.03
N VAL A 112 18.87 -4.87 1.31
CA VAL A 112 17.95 -3.94 1.97
C VAL A 112 18.57 -2.55 2.08
N GLU A 113 19.81 -2.52 2.56
CA GLU A 113 20.69 -1.34 2.60
C GLU A 113 22.04 -1.70 1.95
N PRO A 114 22.71 -0.76 1.26
CA PRO A 114 24.02 -1.05 0.64
C PRO A 114 25.13 -1.31 1.66
N GLU A 115 24.93 -0.96 2.94
CA GLU A 115 25.87 -1.21 4.02
C GLU A 115 25.78 -2.62 4.65
N GLU A 116 24.88 -3.48 4.18
CA GLU A 116 24.67 -4.81 4.78
C GLU A 116 25.93 -5.69 4.69
N PRO A 117 26.20 -6.53 5.72
CA PRO A 117 27.11 -7.64 5.58
C PRO A 117 26.64 -8.63 4.50
N GLU A 118 27.53 -9.55 4.11
CA GLU A 118 27.17 -10.63 3.20
C GLU A 118 26.03 -11.49 3.78
N LEU A 119 24.88 -11.48 3.11
CA LEU A 119 23.72 -12.30 3.43
C LEU A 119 24.05 -13.79 3.35
N GLY A 120 23.70 -14.55 4.38
CA GLY A 120 24.06 -15.96 4.48
C GLY A 120 25.35 -16.22 5.26
N SER A 121 26.11 -15.18 5.61
CA SER A 121 27.30 -15.32 6.45
C SER A 121 26.95 -15.75 7.89
N PRO A 122 27.90 -16.32 8.67
CA PRO A 122 27.64 -16.79 10.04
C PRO A 122 27.11 -15.74 11.02
N HIS A 123 27.26 -14.46 10.70
CA HIS A 123 26.83 -13.33 11.52
C HIS A 123 25.70 -12.51 10.88
N TYR A 124 25.25 -12.87 9.67
CA TYR A 124 24.14 -12.24 8.97
C TYR A 124 23.26 -13.31 8.30
N ALA A 125 22.56 -14.07 9.16
CA ALA A 125 21.74 -15.19 8.74
C ALA A 125 20.53 -14.74 7.91
N PRO A 126 20.10 -15.53 6.91
CA PRO A 126 19.00 -15.16 6.05
C PRO A 126 17.67 -15.28 6.78
N LYS A 127 16.94 -14.16 6.87
CA LYS A 127 15.61 -14.08 7.45
C LYS A 127 14.69 -13.28 6.53
N MET A 128 13.75 -14.00 5.90
CA MET A 128 12.74 -13.42 5.02
C MET A 128 11.93 -12.34 5.74
N TYR A 129 11.65 -11.23 5.05
CA TYR A 129 11.02 -10.02 5.60
C TYR A 129 11.85 -9.33 6.70
N ASN A 130 13.16 -9.53 6.68
CA ASN A 130 14.08 -8.88 7.60
C ASN A 130 15.43 -8.60 6.93
N SER A 131 16.32 -9.60 6.85
CA SER A 131 17.65 -9.43 6.22
C SER A 131 17.60 -9.50 4.69
N TRP A 132 16.41 -9.79 4.15
CA TRP A 132 16.01 -9.68 2.75
C TRP A 132 14.48 -9.68 2.68
N ASP A 133 13.91 -9.10 1.62
CA ASP A 133 12.46 -9.07 1.40
C ASP A 133 12.14 -9.52 -0.03
N PRO A 134 11.57 -10.73 -0.22
CA PRO A 134 11.34 -11.29 -1.55
C PRO A 134 10.37 -10.48 -2.42
N ASN A 135 9.62 -9.53 -1.84
CA ASN A 135 8.76 -8.63 -2.60
C ASN A 135 9.54 -7.56 -3.36
N TRP A 136 10.80 -7.30 -2.99
CA TRP A 136 11.61 -6.23 -3.58
C TRP A 136 11.95 -6.47 -5.05
N ARG A 137 12.00 -7.73 -5.48
CA ARG A 137 12.00 -8.13 -6.90
C ARG A 137 10.91 -7.42 -7.70
N GLY A 138 9.66 -7.47 -7.21
CA GLY A 138 8.52 -6.80 -7.83
C GLY A 138 8.55 -5.28 -7.67
N PHE A 139 8.85 -4.79 -6.46
CA PHE A 139 8.87 -3.35 -6.17
C PHE A 139 9.91 -2.57 -6.98
N ILE A 140 11.12 -3.11 -7.12
CA ILE A 140 12.20 -2.50 -7.91
C ILE A 140 12.00 -2.81 -9.39
N GLY A 141 11.63 -4.04 -9.74
CA GLY A 141 11.42 -4.44 -11.13
C GLY A 141 10.32 -3.63 -11.83
N THR A 142 9.21 -3.36 -11.16
CA THR A 142 8.15 -2.50 -11.72
C THR A 142 8.61 -1.07 -11.96
N ALA A 143 9.42 -0.49 -11.06
CA ALA A 143 9.98 0.85 -11.24
C ALA A 143 10.95 0.89 -12.42
N PHE A 144 11.84 -0.10 -12.55
CA PHE A 144 12.75 -0.21 -13.69
C PHE A 144 11.98 -0.31 -15.02
N ILE A 145 10.91 -1.09 -15.06
CA ILE A 145 10.06 -1.19 -16.26
C ILE A 145 9.42 0.17 -16.60
N VAL A 146 8.89 0.91 -15.61
CA VAL A 146 8.39 2.28 -15.83
C VAL A 146 9.49 3.18 -16.40
N GLY A 147 10.72 3.10 -15.87
CA GLY A 147 11.87 3.83 -16.40
C GLY A 147 12.17 3.51 -17.86
N LEU A 148 12.18 2.22 -18.22
CA LEU A 148 12.46 1.76 -19.58
C LEU A 148 11.35 2.16 -20.56
N GLU A 149 10.08 2.04 -20.16
CA GLU A 149 8.91 2.35 -21.00
C GLU A 149 8.74 3.86 -21.23
N GLU A 150 8.81 4.66 -20.16
CA GLU A 150 8.53 6.11 -20.24
C GLU A 150 9.78 6.91 -20.62
N PHE A 151 10.96 6.47 -20.22
CA PHE A 151 12.20 7.26 -20.29
C PHE A 151 13.40 6.51 -20.85
N GLY A 152 13.23 5.34 -21.45
CA GLY A 152 14.33 4.54 -21.99
C GLY A 152 15.20 5.27 -23.03
N PHE A 153 14.68 6.31 -23.67
CA PHE A 153 15.44 7.17 -24.59
C PHE A 153 16.46 8.09 -23.89
N LEU A 154 16.37 8.26 -22.57
CA LEU A 154 17.34 8.99 -21.74
C LEU A 154 18.41 8.08 -21.15
N ILE A 155 18.10 6.80 -21.00
CA ILE A 155 18.98 5.82 -20.36
C ILE A 155 20.00 5.33 -21.39
N SER A 156 21.26 5.28 -21.00
CA SER A 156 22.35 4.78 -21.83
C SER A 156 22.13 3.31 -22.20
N PRO A 157 22.67 2.87 -23.35
CA PRO A 157 22.58 1.46 -23.75
C PRO A 157 23.19 0.49 -22.72
N GLU A 158 24.24 0.92 -22.01
CA GLU A 158 24.91 0.11 -20.99
C GLU A 158 24.00 -0.11 -19.77
N VAL A 159 23.45 0.96 -19.19
CA VAL A 159 22.52 0.87 -18.06
C VAL A 159 21.22 0.15 -18.47
N THR A 160 20.74 0.37 -19.70
CA THR A 160 19.60 -0.39 -20.24
C THR A 160 19.88 -1.91 -20.24
N SER A 161 21.08 -2.33 -20.64
CA SER A 161 21.46 -3.75 -20.62
C SER A 161 21.49 -4.29 -19.19
N LEU A 162 22.05 -3.53 -18.24
CA LEU A 162 22.07 -3.91 -16.82
C LEU A 162 20.65 -4.07 -16.26
N MET A 163 19.75 -3.13 -16.54
CA MET A 163 18.35 -3.21 -16.09
C MET A 163 17.66 -4.46 -16.64
N LEU A 164 17.86 -4.79 -17.91
CA LEU A 164 17.28 -5.99 -18.52
C LEU A 164 17.82 -7.29 -17.91
N GLU A 165 19.11 -7.35 -17.61
CA GLU A 165 19.72 -8.48 -16.90
C GLU A 165 19.18 -8.59 -15.46
N SER A 166 19.09 -7.47 -14.75
CA SER A 166 18.52 -7.42 -13.40
C SER A 166 17.07 -7.91 -13.36
N LEU A 167 16.25 -7.49 -14.32
CA LEU A 167 14.86 -7.93 -14.48
C LEU A 167 14.77 -9.44 -14.79
N HIS A 168 15.68 -9.97 -15.61
CA HIS A 168 15.77 -11.41 -15.86
C HIS A 168 16.05 -12.17 -14.56
N ASN A 169 17.08 -11.76 -13.80
CA ASN A 169 17.44 -12.40 -12.53
C ASN A 169 16.31 -12.32 -11.51
N ALA A 170 15.67 -11.15 -11.37
CA ALA A 170 14.51 -10.98 -10.50
C ALA A 170 13.35 -11.89 -10.91
N THR A 171 13.08 -12.03 -12.21
CA THR A 171 12.04 -12.94 -12.73
C THR A 171 12.34 -14.42 -12.42
N VAL A 172 13.60 -14.84 -12.58
CA VAL A 172 14.04 -16.19 -12.20
C VAL A 172 13.90 -16.41 -10.70
N GLY A 173 14.36 -15.45 -9.88
CA GLY A 173 14.26 -15.49 -8.42
C GLY A 173 12.83 -15.51 -7.89
N ASP A 174 11.90 -14.81 -8.56
CA ASP A 174 10.46 -14.92 -8.27
C ASP A 174 9.92 -16.33 -8.55
N GLY A 175 10.59 -17.10 -9.41
CA GLY A 175 10.33 -18.52 -9.60
C GLY A 175 10.55 -19.36 -8.33
N TYR A 176 11.38 -18.90 -7.39
CA TYR A 176 11.65 -19.59 -6.12
C TYR A 176 10.55 -19.34 -5.09
N ARG A 177 9.73 -18.30 -5.29
CA ARG A 177 8.62 -17.97 -4.41
C ARG A 177 7.43 -18.88 -4.66
N VAL A 178 7.29 -19.89 -3.80
CA VAL A 178 6.19 -20.85 -3.83
C VAL A 178 5.50 -20.85 -2.46
N GLY A 179 4.28 -20.30 -2.41
CA GLY A 179 3.53 -20.19 -1.15
C GLY A 179 3.41 -21.53 -0.41
N GLY A 180 3.89 -21.57 0.83
CA GLY A 180 3.86 -22.74 1.72
C GLY A 180 5.10 -23.64 1.61
N VAL A 181 6.04 -23.31 0.74
CA VAL A 181 7.34 -23.98 0.57
C VAL A 181 8.43 -23.04 1.07
N ASP A 182 9.44 -23.58 1.76
CA ASP A 182 10.60 -22.84 2.29
C ASP A 182 10.27 -21.59 3.13
N GLY A 183 9.06 -21.55 3.71
CA GLY A 183 8.57 -20.43 4.50
C GLY A 183 8.00 -19.25 3.70
N ASP A 184 8.02 -19.30 2.36
CA ASP A 184 7.43 -18.27 1.50
C ASP A 184 5.89 -18.30 1.56
N ASN A 185 5.27 -17.14 1.32
CA ASN A 185 3.82 -16.94 1.39
C ASN A 185 3.24 -16.29 0.13
N LEU A 186 3.94 -16.31 -1.00
CA LEU A 186 3.46 -15.77 -2.26
C LEU A 186 2.43 -16.70 -2.92
N TYR A 187 1.18 -16.48 -2.56
CA TYR A 187 0.01 -17.03 -3.22
C TYR A 187 -0.61 -15.98 -4.16
N PRO A 188 -1.39 -16.37 -5.18
CA PRO A 188 -2.16 -15.41 -5.98
C PRO A 188 -3.01 -14.44 -5.12
N ALA A 189 -3.51 -14.92 -3.99
CA ALA A 189 -4.25 -14.14 -2.99
C ALA A 189 -3.43 -13.05 -2.27
N TYR A 190 -2.09 -13.10 -2.31
CA TYR A 190 -1.25 -12.06 -1.74
C TYR A 190 -1.35 -10.73 -2.53
N THR A 191 -2.15 -10.68 -3.59
CA THR A 191 -2.59 -9.44 -4.25
C THR A 191 -1.43 -8.61 -4.78
N ASN A 192 -0.87 -7.67 -4.01
CA ASN A 192 0.06 -6.67 -4.53
C ASN A 192 1.40 -7.27 -5.01
N PRO A 193 2.12 -8.16 -4.28
CA PRO A 193 3.35 -8.74 -4.83
C PRO A 193 3.03 -9.74 -5.94
N SER A 194 1.86 -10.38 -5.91
CA SER A 194 1.38 -11.32 -6.93
C SER A 194 1.10 -10.62 -8.26
N LEU A 195 0.43 -9.46 -8.22
CA LEU A 195 0.18 -8.60 -9.38
C LEU A 195 1.50 -8.11 -10.01
N MET A 196 2.44 -7.69 -9.16
CA MET A 196 3.77 -7.24 -9.63
C MET A 196 4.58 -8.40 -10.21
N ARG A 197 4.61 -9.59 -9.58
CA ARG A 197 5.27 -10.79 -10.12
C ARG A 197 4.75 -11.14 -11.51
N ALA A 198 3.43 -11.22 -11.67
CA ALA A 198 2.85 -11.57 -12.96
C ALA A 198 3.23 -10.55 -14.05
N PHE A 199 3.20 -9.26 -13.70
CA PHE A 199 3.60 -8.18 -14.60
C PHE A 199 5.09 -8.29 -14.99
N VAL A 200 5.98 -8.32 -14.01
CA VAL A 200 7.44 -8.32 -14.24
C VAL A 200 7.84 -9.54 -15.07
N SER A 201 7.33 -10.73 -14.75
CA SER A 201 7.58 -11.95 -15.53
C SER A 201 7.05 -11.85 -16.96
N GLY A 202 5.80 -11.41 -17.13
CA GLY A 202 5.15 -11.32 -18.44
C GLY A 202 5.75 -10.26 -19.34
N TRP A 203 6.18 -9.13 -18.78
CA TRP A 203 6.87 -8.05 -19.49
C TRP A 203 8.30 -8.47 -19.86
N THR A 204 9.06 -8.99 -18.89
CA THR A 204 10.47 -9.38 -19.08
C THR A 204 10.59 -10.49 -20.11
N GLY A 205 9.73 -11.52 -20.02
CA GLY A 205 9.70 -12.61 -20.99
C GLY A 205 9.49 -12.11 -22.41
N ARG A 206 8.55 -11.19 -22.63
CA ARG A 206 8.32 -10.61 -23.96
C ARG A 206 9.49 -9.74 -24.42
N ARG A 207 10.02 -8.91 -23.53
CA ARG A 207 11.13 -8.00 -23.84
C ARG A 207 12.41 -8.74 -24.26
N LEU A 208 12.61 -9.93 -23.70
CA LEU A 208 13.78 -10.80 -23.96
C LEU A 208 13.49 -11.96 -24.92
N ASN A 209 12.26 -12.07 -25.44
CA ASN A 209 11.79 -13.21 -26.23
C ASN A 209 11.93 -14.58 -25.52
N ASP A 210 11.75 -14.61 -24.19
CA ASP A 210 11.67 -15.83 -23.38
C ASP A 210 10.21 -16.27 -23.21
N SER A 211 9.85 -17.39 -23.86
CA SER A 211 8.50 -17.93 -23.82
C SER A 211 8.10 -18.53 -22.47
N ASN A 212 9.06 -19.03 -21.68
CA ASN A 212 8.79 -19.61 -20.38
C ASN A 212 8.42 -18.53 -19.36
N MET A 213 9.19 -17.44 -19.30
CA MET A 213 8.87 -16.28 -18.46
C MET A 213 7.55 -15.65 -18.85
N THR A 214 7.32 -15.49 -20.16
CA THR A 214 6.05 -14.98 -20.70
C THR A 214 4.88 -15.84 -20.22
N THR A 215 4.94 -17.15 -20.45
CA THR A 215 3.88 -18.09 -20.08
C THR A 215 3.68 -18.15 -18.56
N SER A 216 4.76 -18.09 -17.78
CA SER A 216 4.70 -18.07 -16.32
C SER A 216 3.94 -16.84 -15.82
N GLY A 217 4.24 -15.65 -16.34
CA GLY A 217 3.54 -14.40 -16.00
C GLY A 217 2.04 -14.46 -16.34
N GLU A 218 1.70 -14.90 -17.55
CA GLU A 218 0.29 -15.01 -17.99
C GLU A 218 -0.50 -16.03 -17.16
N ASN A 219 0.07 -17.20 -16.88
CA ASN A 219 -0.61 -18.22 -16.07
C ASN A 219 -0.81 -17.76 -14.62
N TYR A 220 0.15 -17.03 -14.05
CA TYR A 220 0.03 -16.50 -12.70
C TYR A 220 -1.00 -15.37 -12.65
N ALA A 221 -1.03 -14.49 -13.66
CA ALA A 221 -2.07 -13.48 -13.80
C ALA A 221 -3.47 -14.08 -13.87
N GLN A 222 -3.65 -15.17 -14.62
CA GLN A 222 -4.95 -15.84 -14.71
C GLN A 222 -5.46 -16.31 -13.34
N GLN A 223 -4.59 -16.84 -12.47
CA GLN A 223 -4.99 -17.25 -11.11
C GLN A 223 -5.45 -16.06 -10.25
N ILE A 224 -4.81 -14.89 -10.43
CA ILE A 224 -5.23 -13.66 -9.73
C ILE A 224 -6.58 -13.18 -10.27
N ILE A 225 -6.76 -13.20 -11.60
CA ILE A 225 -8.03 -12.84 -12.26
C ILE A 225 -9.16 -13.76 -11.79
N ASP A 226 -8.92 -15.06 -11.70
CA ASP A 226 -9.92 -16.03 -11.24
C ASP A 226 -10.36 -15.76 -9.79
N LEU A 227 -9.44 -15.33 -8.93
CA LEU A 227 -9.77 -14.90 -7.56
C LEU A 227 -10.55 -13.58 -7.56
N PHE A 228 -10.19 -12.63 -8.43
CA PHE A 228 -10.87 -11.35 -8.54
C PHE A 228 -12.32 -11.51 -9.04
N ASP A 229 -12.50 -12.27 -10.12
CA ASP A 229 -13.79 -12.43 -10.84
C ASP A 229 -14.88 -13.09 -9.99
N ARG A 230 -14.52 -13.73 -8.88
CA ARG A 230 -15.50 -14.27 -7.92
C ARG A 230 -16.41 -13.17 -7.35
N ALA A 231 -15.87 -11.99 -7.07
CA ALA A 231 -16.57 -10.92 -6.36
C ALA A 231 -16.22 -9.50 -6.82
N ASN A 232 -15.42 -9.36 -7.88
CA ASN A 232 -14.85 -8.09 -8.35
C ASN A 232 -14.07 -7.35 -7.27
N THR A 233 -13.34 -8.10 -6.45
CA THR A 233 -12.55 -7.57 -5.33
C THR A 233 -11.17 -8.21 -5.28
N LEU A 234 -10.20 -7.44 -4.79
CA LEU A 234 -8.88 -7.95 -4.44
C LEU A 234 -8.99 -8.82 -3.17
N SER A 235 -8.18 -9.89 -3.11
CA SER A 235 -8.08 -10.75 -1.93
C SER A 235 -7.69 -9.96 -0.69
N GLU A 236 -6.65 -9.12 -0.79
CA GLU A 236 -6.29 -8.13 0.24
C GLU A 236 -7.25 -6.93 0.15
N PHE A 237 -8.37 -7.03 0.86
CA PHE A 237 -9.46 -6.07 0.70
C PHE A 237 -9.18 -4.74 1.40
N ASN A 238 -9.35 -3.66 0.64
CA ASN A 238 -9.56 -2.29 1.13
C ASN A 238 -8.46 -1.73 2.06
N SER A 239 -7.23 -2.21 1.90
CA SER A 239 -6.04 -1.67 2.56
C SER A 239 -5.71 -0.26 2.07
N GLY A 240 -5.67 0.73 2.96
CA GLY A 240 -5.24 2.09 2.60
C GLY A 240 -3.84 2.12 1.96
N THR A 241 -2.93 1.22 2.32
CA THR A 241 -1.60 1.14 1.69
C THR A 241 -1.64 0.24 0.45
N TYR A 242 -2.04 -1.02 0.59
CA TYR A 242 -1.84 -2.01 -0.48
C TYR A 242 -2.89 -2.00 -1.59
N THR A 243 -4.06 -1.39 -1.38
CA THR A 243 -4.94 -1.05 -2.51
C THR A 243 -4.22 -0.08 -3.45
N GLY A 244 -3.43 0.86 -2.94
CA GLY A 244 -2.64 1.78 -3.75
C GLY A 244 -1.55 1.09 -4.58
N VAL A 245 -0.82 0.12 -4.00
CA VAL A 245 0.17 -0.70 -4.74
C VAL A 245 -0.52 -1.56 -5.80
N SER A 246 -1.67 -2.14 -5.46
CA SER A 246 -2.42 -3.00 -6.39
C SER A 246 -2.94 -2.21 -7.59
N LEU A 247 -3.47 -1.01 -7.37
CA LEU A 247 -3.86 -0.09 -8.44
C LEU A 247 -2.68 0.27 -9.34
N PHE A 248 -1.50 0.54 -8.74
CA PHE A 248 -0.27 0.76 -9.51
C PHE A 248 0.07 -0.46 -10.39
N ALA A 249 0.15 -1.66 -9.82
CA ALA A 249 0.50 -2.86 -10.57
C ALA A 249 -0.50 -3.18 -11.71
N MET A 250 -1.81 -3.06 -11.46
CA MET A 250 -2.84 -3.23 -12.49
C MET A 250 -2.77 -2.14 -13.58
N THR A 251 -2.27 -0.95 -13.25
CA THR A 251 -2.04 0.10 -14.25
C THR A 251 -0.96 -0.33 -15.23
N LEU A 252 0.12 -0.93 -14.71
CA LEU A 252 1.20 -1.47 -15.53
C LEU A 252 0.68 -2.58 -16.46
N TRP A 253 -0.18 -3.46 -15.95
CA TRP A 253 -0.86 -4.48 -16.76
C TRP A 253 -1.62 -3.86 -17.94
N ALA A 254 -2.46 -2.88 -17.65
CA ALA A 254 -3.32 -2.24 -18.63
C ALA A 254 -2.54 -1.34 -19.62
N LYS A 255 -1.43 -0.74 -19.18
CA LYS A 255 -0.69 0.23 -19.99
C LYS A 255 0.35 -0.44 -20.89
N TYR A 256 1.19 -1.32 -20.34
CA TYR A 256 2.44 -1.74 -21.00
C TYR A 256 2.40 -3.12 -21.65
N LEU A 257 1.42 -3.96 -21.33
CA LEU A 257 1.31 -5.28 -21.97
C LEU A 257 0.54 -5.22 -23.30
N PRO A 258 0.86 -6.10 -24.26
CA PRO A 258 0.20 -6.17 -25.56
C PRO A 258 -1.21 -6.76 -25.46
N GLU A 259 -2.04 -6.51 -26.49
CA GLU A 259 -3.47 -6.90 -26.53
C GLU A 259 -3.74 -8.41 -26.37
N ASP A 260 -2.76 -9.26 -26.67
CA ASP A 260 -2.85 -10.72 -26.50
C ASP A 260 -2.61 -11.20 -25.06
N SER A 261 -2.16 -10.32 -24.15
CA SER A 261 -1.97 -10.64 -22.73
C SER A 261 -3.29 -10.63 -21.95
N VAL A 262 -3.50 -11.62 -21.08
CA VAL A 262 -4.67 -11.66 -20.18
C VAL A 262 -4.67 -10.47 -19.21
N MET A 263 -3.47 -10.02 -18.83
CA MET A 263 -3.28 -8.84 -17.99
C MET A 263 -3.74 -7.56 -18.68
N LYS A 264 -3.42 -7.39 -19.98
CA LYS A 264 -3.89 -6.26 -20.78
C LYS A 264 -5.41 -6.27 -20.92
N GLN A 265 -5.98 -7.45 -21.15
CA GLN A 265 -7.43 -7.64 -21.33
C GLN A 265 -8.24 -7.38 -20.05
N ARG A 266 -7.64 -7.58 -18.86
CA ARG A 266 -8.36 -7.48 -17.57
C ARG A 266 -7.95 -6.32 -16.68
N GLY A 267 -6.73 -5.80 -16.80
CA GLY A 267 -6.21 -4.77 -15.89
C GLY A 267 -7.11 -3.53 -15.78
N ALA A 268 -7.63 -3.04 -16.92
CA ALA A 268 -8.51 -1.87 -16.94
C ALA A 268 -9.83 -2.10 -16.18
N SER A 269 -10.48 -3.25 -16.38
CA SER A 269 -11.74 -3.55 -15.68
C SER A 269 -11.53 -3.82 -14.20
N MET A 270 -10.43 -4.48 -13.81
CA MET A 270 -10.09 -4.67 -12.40
C MET A 270 -9.84 -3.34 -11.68
N ILE A 271 -9.17 -2.38 -12.33
CA ILE A 271 -9.01 -1.01 -11.82
C ILE A 271 -10.37 -0.35 -11.62
N GLN A 272 -11.24 -0.41 -12.64
CA GLN A 272 -12.58 0.19 -12.57
C GLN A 272 -13.38 -0.35 -11.38
N TYR A 273 -13.51 -1.67 -11.26
CA TYR A 273 -14.25 -2.30 -10.16
C TYR A 273 -13.64 -1.99 -8.78
N THR A 274 -12.31 -1.93 -8.69
CA THR A 274 -11.63 -1.54 -7.44
C THR A 274 -12.00 -0.11 -7.06
N TRP A 275 -12.01 0.82 -8.01
CA TRP A 275 -12.41 2.21 -7.77
C TRP A 275 -13.89 2.38 -7.46
N GLU A 276 -14.76 1.59 -8.10
CA GLU A 276 -16.19 1.55 -7.76
C GLU A 276 -16.37 1.15 -6.29
N ALA A 277 -15.68 0.10 -5.82
CA ALA A 277 -15.69 -0.28 -4.41
C ALA A 277 -15.12 0.82 -3.50
N VAL A 278 -13.95 1.39 -3.84
CA VAL A 278 -13.34 2.48 -3.08
C VAL A 278 -14.27 3.68 -2.99
N SER A 279 -14.98 4.08 -4.05
CA SER A 279 -15.92 5.21 -4.02
C SER A 279 -17.18 4.97 -3.16
N ASN A 280 -17.47 3.70 -2.85
CA ASN A 280 -18.51 3.34 -1.88
C ASN A 280 -18.00 3.32 -0.44
N LEU A 281 -16.69 3.26 -0.23
CA LEU A 281 -16.09 3.14 1.10
C LEU A 281 -15.33 4.41 1.52
N TRP A 282 -14.87 5.22 0.57
CA TRP A 282 -14.25 6.49 0.83
C TRP A 282 -15.26 7.47 1.42
N HIS A 283 -14.89 8.09 2.53
CA HIS A 283 -15.70 9.06 3.24
C HIS A 283 -15.07 10.46 3.11
N PRO A 284 -15.49 11.31 2.15
CA PRO A 284 -14.81 12.57 1.83
C PRO A 284 -14.71 13.59 2.97
N GLN A 285 -15.60 13.51 3.96
CA GLN A 285 -15.55 14.40 5.14
C GLN A 285 -14.59 13.90 6.23
N LEU A 286 -14.28 12.60 6.25
CA LEU A 286 -13.33 12.00 7.19
C LEU A 286 -11.97 11.80 6.53
N LEU A 287 -11.87 11.93 5.20
CA LEU A 287 -10.65 11.64 4.43
C LEU A 287 -10.09 10.25 4.77
N ASN A 288 -10.98 9.29 4.96
CA ASN A 288 -10.67 7.91 5.31
C ASN A 288 -11.54 6.96 4.48
N VAL A 289 -11.02 5.78 4.21
CA VAL A 289 -11.80 4.68 3.63
C VAL A 289 -12.39 3.85 4.77
N ALA A 290 -13.70 3.64 4.77
CA ALA A 290 -14.38 2.80 5.76
C ALA A 290 -13.75 1.41 5.82
N GLY A 291 -13.81 0.74 6.98
CA GLY A 291 -13.37 -0.64 7.09
C GLY A 291 -14.22 -1.64 6.28
N PRO A 292 -13.93 -2.93 6.37
CA PRO A 292 -12.78 -3.53 7.04
C PRO A 292 -11.49 -3.33 6.23
N TRP A 293 -10.34 -3.53 6.86
CA TRP A 293 -9.03 -3.51 6.19
C TRP A 293 -8.22 -4.77 6.50
N ASP A 294 -7.87 -5.53 5.46
CA ASP A 294 -7.04 -6.74 5.60
C ASP A 294 -5.63 -6.43 6.10
N ARG A 295 -5.14 -5.25 5.74
CA ARG A 295 -3.83 -4.78 6.16
C ARG A 295 -3.81 -3.26 6.22
N ALA A 296 -3.42 -2.69 7.34
CA ALA A 296 -3.20 -1.26 7.49
C ALA A 296 -2.07 -0.98 8.46
N TYR A 297 -1.36 0.14 8.24
CA TYR A 297 -0.29 0.64 9.09
C TYR A 297 -0.73 1.87 9.89
N GLY A 298 -2.02 1.97 10.16
CA GLY A 298 -2.62 3.01 10.95
C GLY A 298 -4.14 2.92 10.94
N PHE A 299 -4.78 3.75 11.77
CA PHE A 299 -6.23 3.75 11.99
C PHE A 299 -6.94 5.02 11.50
N ASP A 300 -6.13 5.99 11.05
CA ASP A 300 -6.55 7.30 10.58
C ASP A 300 -5.62 7.73 9.44
N MET A 301 -6.12 7.69 8.20
CA MET A 301 -5.36 8.01 6.98
C MET A 301 -4.88 9.47 6.93
N THR A 302 -5.34 10.35 7.83
CA THR A 302 -4.81 11.71 7.98
C THR A 302 -3.55 11.78 8.87
N LYS A 303 -3.20 10.66 9.52
CA LYS A 303 -2.03 10.52 10.42
C LYS A 303 -0.98 9.53 9.93
N TYR A 304 -1.35 8.58 9.07
CA TYR A 304 -0.39 7.69 8.39
C TYR A 304 -0.49 7.85 6.88
N LEU A 305 0.63 7.72 6.18
CA LEU A 305 0.66 7.84 4.75
C LEU A 305 0.09 6.57 4.10
N SER A 306 -1.03 6.76 3.43
CA SER A 306 -1.67 5.75 2.59
C SER A 306 -1.30 5.97 1.13
N LEU A 307 -0.89 4.92 0.43
CA LEU A 307 -0.67 4.98 -1.02
C LEU A 307 -1.97 5.20 -1.80
N LEU A 308 -3.11 4.70 -1.31
CA LEU A 308 -4.42 5.02 -1.89
C LEU A 308 -4.69 6.53 -1.87
N ALA A 309 -4.27 7.24 -0.82
CA ALA A 309 -4.41 8.68 -0.75
C ALA A 309 -3.61 9.43 -1.83
N LEU A 310 -2.46 8.91 -2.27
CA LEU A 310 -1.70 9.47 -3.40
C LEU A 310 -2.46 9.33 -4.72
N HIS A 311 -3.17 8.22 -4.92
CA HIS A 311 -4.07 8.05 -6.07
C HIS A 311 -5.28 8.99 -6.00
N ILE A 312 -5.89 9.16 -4.82
CA ILE A 312 -6.99 10.12 -4.63
C ILE A 312 -6.51 11.56 -4.89
N TRP A 313 -5.31 11.92 -4.44
CA TRP A 313 -4.68 13.20 -4.79
C TRP A 313 -4.63 13.37 -6.31
N ASN A 314 -4.03 12.42 -7.03
CA ASN A 314 -3.97 12.46 -8.50
C ASN A 314 -5.36 12.65 -9.14
N ALA A 315 -6.37 11.93 -8.65
CA ALA A 315 -7.71 11.92 -9.23
C ALA A 315 -8.49 13.22 -8.98
N ILE A 316 -8.47 13.75 -7.75
CA ILE A 316 -9.41 14.81 -7.33
C ILE A 316 -8.81 15.97 -6.51
N GLY A 317 -7.50 15.96 -6.26
CA GLY A 317 -6.80 17.03 -5.55
C GLY A 317 -6.29 16.61 -4.16
N LYS A 318 -5.17 17.22 -3.73
CA LYS A 318 -4.51 16.92 -2.44
C LYS A 318 -5.45 17.19 -1.27
N GLU A 319 -6.18 18.30 -1.32
CA GLU A 319 -7.09 18.77 -0.27
C GLU A 319 -8.29 17.86 -0.04
N LYS A 320 -8.58 16.98 -1.00
CA LYS A 320 -9.62 15.94 -0.89
C LYS A 320 -9.06 14.55 -0.70
N SER A 321 -7.74 14.42 -0.65
CA SER A 321 -7.05 13.21 -0.21
C SER A 321 -6.82 13.25 1.30
N SER A 322 -6.24 12.20 1.87
CA SER A 322 -5.84 12.19 3.29
C SER A 322 -4.42 12.72 3.53
N ILE A 323 -3.72 13.18 2.49
CA ILE A 323 -2.35 13.68 2.60
C ILE A 323 -2.35 15.10 3.17
N ILE A 324 -1.66 15.27 4.30
CA ILE A 324 -1.50 16.58 4.96
C ILE A 324 -0.38 17.40 4.31
N ASP A 325 -0.27 18.68 4.69
CA ASP A 325 0.79 19.59 4.20
C ASP A 325 2.22 19.15 4.56
N LYS A 326 2.35 18.25 5.56
CA LYS A 326 3.63 17.75 6.06
C LYS A 326 3.67 16.22 5.99
N PRO A 327 3.69 15.62 4.79
CA PRO A 327 3.64 14.16 4.63
C PRO A 327 4.81 13.45 5.35
N TYR A 328 5.96 14.11 5.47
CA TYR A 328 7.14 13.61 6.19
C TYR A 328 6.93 13.42 7.70
N LEU A 329 5.85 13.95 8.30
CA LEU A 329 5.51 13.74 9.71
C LEU A 329 4.48 12.63 9.93
N MET A 330 3.88 12.12 8.86
CA MET A 330 2.91 11.03 8.96
C MET A 330 3.66 9.74 9.35
N SER A 331 3.00 8.84 10.09
CA SER A 331 3.52 7.47 10.19
C SER A 331 3.56 6.83 8.80
N HIS A 332 4.45 5.86 8.58
CA HIS A 332 4.61 5.19 7.29
C HIS A 332 4.97 6.14 6.12
N ASN A 333 5.60 7.29 6.41
CA ASN A 333 5.94 8.34 5.44
C ASN A 333 6.89 7.89 4.31
N SER A 334 7.68 6.83 4.50
CA SER A 334 8.63 6.33 3.51
C SER A 334 7.94 5.97 2.19
N ASP A 335 6.67 5.58 2.27
CA ASP A 335 5.83 5.30 1.10
C ASP A 335 5.57 6.52 0.23
N PHE A 336 5.87 7.75 0.68
CA PHE A 336 5.81 8.93 -0.18
C PHE A 336 6.77 8.85 -1.37
N ALA A 337 7.79 7.98 -1.29
CA ALA A 337 8.69 7.67 -2.39
C ALA A 337 8.00 7.08 -3.64
N TYR A 338 6.76 6.58 -3.51
CA TYR A 338 5.93 6.20 -4.66
C TYR A 338 5.40 7.38 -5.47
N GLY A 339 5.35 8.58 -4.89
CA GLY A 339 4.74 9.77 -5.47
C GLY A 339 5.14 10.01 -6.93
N PRO A 340 6.44 9.96 -7.30
CA PRO A 340 6.86 10.17 -8.68
C PRO A 340 6.30 9.11 -9.63
N LEU A 341 6.34 7.83 -9.26
CA LEU A 341 5.81 6.72 -10.06
C LEU A 341 4.31 6.85 -10.30
N PHE A 342 3.55 7.23 -9.27
CA PHE A 342 2.10 7.40 -9.40
C PHE A 342 1.76 8.62 -10.26
N ALA A 343 2.51 9.71 -10.11
CA ALA A 343 2.32 10.90 -10.93
C ALA A 343 2.62 10.64 -12.42
N ILE A 344 3.70 9.91 -12.72
CA ILE A 344 4.07 9.50 -14.10
C ILE A 344 2.93 8.74 -14.80
N LEU A 345 2.26 7.85 -14.07
CA LEU A 345 1.19 7.00 -14.60
C LEU A 345 -0.21 7.62 -14.52
N SER A 346 -0.34 8.76 -13.85
CA SER A 346 -1.62 9.34 -13.43
C SER A 346 -2.58 9.61 -14.58
N GLU A 347 -2.11 10.15 -15.72
CA GLU A 347 -2.98 10.47 -16.85
C GLU A 347 -3.67 9.21 -17.40
N PHE A 348 -2.90 8.16 -17.61
CA PHE A 348 -3.44 6.88 -18.05
C PHE A 348 -4.33 6.25 -16.98
N HIS A 349 -3.87 6.18 -15.73
CA HIS A 349 -4.64 5.59 -14.64
C HIS A 349 -6.00 6.29 -14.46
N ASN A 350 -6.00 7.62 -14.41
CA ASN A 350 -7.20 8.43 -14.21
C ASN A 350 -8.19 8.37 -15.38
N SER A 351 -7.73 7.97 -16.57
CA SER A 351 -8.61 7.70 -17.72
C SER A 351 -9.48 6.45 -17.52
N LEU A 352 -9.08 5.55 -16.62
CA LEU A 352 -9.78 4.31 -16.27
C LEU A 352 -10.75 4.49 -15.08
N ILE A 353 -10.74 5.66 -14.45
CA ILE A 353 -11.64 5.97 -13.33
C ILE A 353 -12.91 6.64 -13.90
N PRO A 354 -14.10 6.03 -13.72
CA PRO A 354 -15.37 6.64 -14.14
C PRO A 354 -15.62 8.02 -13.52
N ASP A 355 -16.37 8.88 -14.22
CA ASP A 355 -16.61 10.25 -13.76
C ASP A 355 -17.50 10.32 -12.51
N ASP A 356 -18.48 9.43 -12.38
CA ASP A 356 -19.34 9.30 -11.20
C ASP A 356 -18.55 8.82 -9.97
N VAL A 357 -17.57 7.94 -10.17
CA VAL A 357 -16.59 7.54 -9.15
C VAL A 357 -15.78 8.76 -8.70
N LYS A 358 -15.20 9.54 -9.61
CA LYS A 358 -14.46 10.78 -9.25
C LYS A 358 -15.34 11.77 -8.48
N GLN A 359 -16.60 11.89 -8.87
CA GLN A 359 -17.57 12.73 -8.15
C GLN A 359 -17.80 12.23 -6.71
N ALA A 360 -17.99 10.93 -6.53
CA ALA A 360 -18.20 10.32 -5.21
C ALA A 360 -16.95 10.40 -4.31
N LEU A 361 -15.75 10.38 -4.88
CA LEU A 361 -14.52 10.63 -4.13
C LEU A 361 -14.45 12.06 -3.59
N GLY A 362 -14.97 13.04 -4.35
CA GLY A 362 -14.91 14.45 -4.00
C GLY A 362 -16.00 14.93 -3.06
N SER A 363 -17.16 14.26 -3.03
CA SER A 363 -18.34 14.70 -2.28
C SER A 363 -19.10 13.50 -1.72
N PHE A 364 -19.46 13.58 -0.43
CA PHE A 364 -20.22 12.52 0.22
C PHE A 364 -21.60 12.36 -0.43
N LYS A 365 -21.90 11.15 -0.93
CA LYS A 365 -23.11 10.88 -1.72
C LYS A 365 -24.39 10.66 -0.90
N GLY A 366 -24.31 10.83 0.42
CA GLY A 366 -25.40 10.56 1.36
C GLY A 366 -25.23 9.22 2.07
N GLU A 367 -26.12 8.95 3.02
CA GLU A 367 -26.11 7.72 3.80
C GLU A 367 -26.34 6.50 2.90
N HIS A 368 -25.52 5.46 3.06
CA HIS A 368 -25.63 4.23 2.27
C HIS A 368 -24.97 3.04 2.95
N THR A 369 -25.24 1.85 2.43
CA THR A 369 -24.55 0.62 2.80
C THR A 369 -23.77 0.06 1.62
N PHE A 370 -22.78 -0.76 1.92
CA PHE A 370 -21.98 -1.51 0.96
C PHE A 370 -21.93 -2.97 1.40
N ALA A 371 -21.98 -3.88 0.43
CA ALA A 371 -21.81 -5.31 0.66
C ALA A 371 -20.95 -5.91 -0.46
N SER A 372 -20.03 -6.80 -0.09
CA SER A 372 -19.17 -7.51 -1.03
C SER A 372 -18.62 -8.79 -0.40
N SER A 373 -17.72 -9.46 -1.10
CA SER A 373 -17.00 -10.63 -0.60
C SER A 373 -15.53 -10.58 -1.01
N THR A 374 -14.65 -11.12 -0.19
CA THR A 374 -13.25 -11.38 -0.57
C THR A 374 -12.88 -12.83 -0.21
N TYR A 375 -11.74 -13.32 -0.70
CA TYR A 375 -11.26 -14.66 -0.40
C TYR A 375 -9.76 -14.73 -0.63
N SER A 376 -9.08 -15.23 0.39
CA SER A 376 -7.62 -15.25 0.46
C SER A 376 -7.10 -16.66 0.74
N PRO A 377 -7.20 -17.59 -0.23
CA PRO A 377 -6.67 -18.94 -0.05
C PRO A 377 -5.14 -18.92 0.05
N PRO A 378 -4.54 -19.84 0.83
CA PRO A 378 -5.18 -20.93 1.58
C PRO A 378 -5.59 -20.54 3.00
N PHE A 379 -5.57 -19.25 3.35
CA PHE A 379 -5.80 -18.78 4.71
C PHE A 379 -7.28 -18.83 5.10
N ASP A 380 -8.14 -18.39 4.19
CA ASP A 380 -9.59 -18.42 4.37
C ASP A 380 -10.14 -19.84 4.15
N LEU A 381 -10.95 -20.31 5.09
CA LEU A 381 -11.68 -21.58 4.93
C LEU A 381 -12.95 -21.42 4.08
N TYR A 382 -13.46 -20.19 3.96
CA TYR A 382 -14.54 -19.81 3.06
C TYR A 382 -14.46 -18.31 2.67
N PRO A 383 -15.11 -17.87 1.57
CA PRO A 383 -15.11 -16.46 1.18
C PRO A 383 -15.70 -15.55 2.27
N ARG A 384 -14.95 -14.52 2.66
CA ARG A 384 -15.38 -13.52 3.63
C ARG A 384 -16.58 -12.75 3.12
N ASN A 385 -17.44 -12.31 4.04
CA ASN A 385 -18.58 -11.44 3.72
C ASN A 385 -18.33 -10.05 4.31
N ILE A 386 -18.30 -9.03 3.45
CA ILE A 386 -18.01 -7.65 3.81
C ILE A 386 -19.32 -6.88 3.89
N THR A 387 -19.48 -6.08 4.93
CA THR A 387 -20.57 -5.13 5.11
C THR A 387 -20.01 -3.79 5.59
N ALA A 388 -20.51 -2.70 5.05
CA ALA A 388 -20.23 -1.37 5.58
C ALA A 388 -21.49 -0.50 5.55
N TRP A 389 -21.50 0.50 6.41
CA TRP A 389 -22.48 1.57 6.47
C TRP A 389 -21.74 2.89 6.64
N LEU A 390 -22.11 3.87 5.83
CA LEU A 390 -21.57 5.21 5.87
C LEU A 390 -22.73 6.19 6.05
N ALA A 391 -22.60 7.09 6.99
CA ALA A 391 -23.50 8.21 7.24
C ALA A 391 -22.71 9.50 7.35
N ASN A 392 -23.37 10.65 7.43
CA ASN A 392 -22.67 11.92 7.56
C ASN A 392 -21.74 11.91 8.79
N ASN A 393 -20.46 12.18 8.60
CA ASN A 393 -19.40 12.15 9.62
C ASN A 393 -19.14 10.78 10.31
N MET A 394 -19.57 9.65 9.74
CA MET A 394 -19.31 8.33 10.33
C MET A 394 -19.26 7.19 9.29
N SER A 395 -18.38 6.23 9.53
CA SER A 395 -18.37 4.95 8.83
C SER A 395 -18.24 3.78 9.82
N ILE A 396 -18.89 2.67 9.48
CA ILE A 396 -18.75 1.38 10.15
C ILE A 396 -18.53 0.34 9.06
N GLY A 397 -17.47 -0.44 9.18
CA GLY A 397 -17.13 -1.48 8.23
C GLY A 397 -16.71 -2.76 8.94
N ALA A 398 -17.10 -3.91 8.39
CA ALA A 398 -16.85 -5.20 9.00
C ALA A 398 -16.76 -6.32 7.95
N GLU A 399 -15.96 -7.34 8.26
CA GLU A 399 -15.98 -8.62 7.55
C GLU A 399 -16.16 -9.82 8.47
N THR A 400 -17.00 -10.73 8.02
CA THR A 400 -17.07 -12.09 8.57
C THR A 400 -15.97 -12.94 7.96
N PHE A 401 -15.17 -13.61 8.79
CA PHE A 401 -14.06 -14.45 8.37
C PHE A 401 -13.97 -15.74 9.18
N ASN A 402 -13.41 -16.79 8.57
CA ASN A 402 -12.94 -17.99 9.26
C ASN A 402 -11.61 -18.41 8.62
N GLU A 403 -10.55 -18.19 9.38
CA GLU A 403 -9.18 -18.31 8.91
C GLU A 403 -8.46 -19.46 9.62
N ASN A 404 -7.49 -20.07 8.95
CA ASN A 404 -6.64 -21.07 9.60
C ASN A 404 -5.59 -20.45 10.56
N ILE A 405 -5.39 -19.13 10.50
CA ILE A 405 -4.44 -18.35 11.29
C ILE A 405 -4.99 -16.95 11.54
N ILE A 406 -4.75 -16.38 12.73
CA ILE A 406 -5.21 -15.04 13.08
C ILE A 406 -4.45 -13.99 12.25
N GLY A 407 -5.18 -13.01 11.72
CA GLY A 407 -4.61 -11.95 10.88
C GLY A 407 -4.40 -12.37 9.42
N GLY A 408 -5.07 -13.46 9.01
CA GLY A 408 -5.17 -13.90 7.63
C GLY A 408 -3.83 -14.05 6.90
N PRO A 409 -3.78 -13.68 5.62
CA PRO A 409 -2.57 -13.81 4.78
C PRO A 409 -1.34 -13.07 5.31
N ALA A 410 -1.54 -11.97 6.05
CA ALA A 410 -0.45 -11.22 6.66
C ALA A 410 0.19 -11.98 7.84
N LYS A 411 -0.55 -12.93 8.44
CA LYS A 411 -0.19 -13.60 9.71
C LYS A 411 0.17 -12.59 10.80
N ASN A 412 -0.44 -11.41 10.74
CA ASN A 412 -0.12 -10.28 11.59
C ASN A 412 -1.41 -9.57 12.01
N GLN A 413 -1.85 -9.91 13.22
CA GLN A 413 -3.02 -9.31 13.85
C GLN A 413 -2.91 -7.78 13.99
N ARG A 414 -1.69 -7.23 14.16
CA ARG A 414 -1.48 -5.78 14.38
C ARG A 414 -1.79 -4.92 13.16
N THR A 415 -1.90 -5.53 11.99
CA THR A 415 -2.26 -4.83 10.74
C THR A 415 -3.65 -5.20 10.25
N PHE A 416 -4.30 -6.19 10.87
CA PHE A 416 -5.59 -6.72 10.44
C PHE A 416 -6.73 -6.04 11.20
N ASN A 417 -7.63 -5.37 10.47
CA ASN A 417 -8.73 -4.57 11.02
C ASN A 417 -10.08 -5.05 10.47
N PRO A 418 -10.57 -6.23 10.92
CA PRO A 418 -11.75 -6.87 10.35
C PRO A 418 -13.07 -6.19 10.76
N ALA A 419 -13.04 -5.31 11.75
CA ALA A 419 -14.17 -4.45 12.06
C ALA A 419 -13.64 -3.09 12.54
N LEU A 420 -14.10 -2.01 11.92
CA LEU A 420 -13.61 -0.66 12.14
C LEU A 420 -14.76 0.34 12.05
N MET A 421 -14.82 1.21 13.05
CA MET A 421 -15.67 2.39 13.11
C MET A 421 -14.79 3.64 13.07
N GLN A 422 -15.19 4.65 12.31
CA GLN A 422 -14.52 5.95 12.28
C GLN A 422 -15.58 7.05 12.29
N TRP A 423 -15.33 8.13 13.02
CA TRP A 423 -16.28 9.24 13.11
C TRP A 423 -15.56 10.57 13.37
N ASN A 424 -16.25 11.68 13.09
CA ASN A 424 -15.78 13.00 13.49
C ASN A 424 -15.98 13.19 15.00
N ASN A 425 -14.90 13.34 15.76
CA ASN A 425 -14.96 13.53 17.21
C ASN A 425 -14.98 15.02 17.64
N GLY A 426 -15.15 15.94 16.68
CA GLY A 426 -15.13 17.39 16.86
C GLY A 426 -13.74 18.03 16.82
N ASN A 427 -12.68 17.28 17.11
CA ASN A 427 -11.28 17.74 17.08
C ASN A 427 -10.37 16.86 16.19
N GLY A 428 -10.97 16.06 15.31
CA GLY A 428 -10.29 15.06 14.49
C GLY A 428 -11.15 13.83 14.31
N ILE A 429 -10.49 12.69 14.10
CA ILE A 429 -11.15 11.42 13.80
C ILE A 429 -11.06 10.52 15.03
N GLY A 430 -12.22 10.14 15.54
CA GLY A 430 -12.35 9.03 16.47
C GLY A 430 -12.39 7.72 15.70
N TRP A 431 -11.78 6.68 16.24
CA TRP A 431 -11.83 5.35 15.65
C TRP A 431 -11.93 4.27 16.73
N LEU A 432 -12.54 3.14 16.34
CA LEU A 432 -12.65 1.94 17.15
C LEU A 432 -12.48 0.73 16.24
N THR A 433 -11.59 -0.21 16.59
CA THR A 433 -11.40 -1.44 15.80
C THR A 433 -11.33 -2.70 16.66
N LEU A 434 -11.82 -3.82 16.11
CA LEU A 434 -11.64 -5.14 16.71
C LEU A 434 -10.19 -5.59 16.58
N TYR A 435 -9.53 -5.82 17.72
CA TYR A 435 -8.28 -6.58 17.77
C TYR A 435 -8.60 -8.08 17.81
N ALA A 436 -8.64 -8.72 16.64
CA ALA A 436 -9.21 -10.05 16.48
C ALA A 436 -8.39 -11.16 17.14
N THR A 437 -8.86 -11.70 18.27
CA THR A 437 -8.19 -12.79 19.01
C THR A 437 -8.67 -14.19 18.61
N GLU A 438 -9.76 -14.27 17.85
CA GLU A 438 -10.34 -15.52 17.36
C GLU A 438 -10.14 -15.65 15.85
N LYS A 439 -10.06 -16.90 15.38
CA LYS A 439 -9.92 -17.24 13.96
C LYS A 439 -11.24 -17.23 13.20
N HIS A 440 -12.36 -17.28 13.90
CA HIS A 440 -13.70 -17.30 13.32
C HIS A 440 -14.54 -16.22 13.97
N VAL A 441 -14.88 -15.19 13.19
CA VAL A 441 -15.67 -14.05 13.64
C VAL A 441 -16.76 -13.78 12.62
N ILE A 442 -18.00 -13.70 13.09
CA ILE A 442 -19.12 -13.13 12.34
C ILE A 442 -19.19 -11.67 12.73
N ALA A 443 -18.69 -10.78 11.86
CA ALA A 443 -18.78 -9.34 12.03
C ALA A 443 -19.74 -8.75 11.00
N LYS A 444 -20.65 -7.88 11.44
CA LYS A 444 -21.65 -7.25 10.60
C LYS A 444 -21.85 -5.78 10.96
N ALA A 445 -21.61 -4.91 9.98
CA ALA A 445 -21.98 -3.51 10.02
C ALA A 445 -23.43 -3.34 9.55
N ALA A 446 -24.17 -2.49 10.25
CA ALA A 446 -25.52 -2.07 9.90
C ALA A 446 -25.68 -0.59 10.25
N PRO A 447 -26.78 0.08 9.84
CA PRO A 447 -27.03 1.46 10.24
C PRO A 447 -26.92 1.65 11.75
N GLY A 448 -26.00 2.51 12.17
CA GLY A 448 -25.73 2.84 13.57
C GLY A 448 -25.20 1.69 14.43
N SER A 449 -24.78 0.55 13.86
CA SER A 449 -24.38 -0.59 14.68
C SER A 449 -23.29 -1.50 14.08
N LEU A 450 -22.52 -2.10 14.98
CA LEU A 450 -21.54 -3.15 14.69
C LEU A 450 -21.81 -4.35 15.59
N ASN A 451 -22.10 -5.50 14.99
CA ASN A 451 -22.31 -6.77 15.69
C ASN A 451 -21.12 -7.69 15.48
N LEU A 452 -20.61 -8.30 16.54
CA LEU A 452 -19.50 -9.25 16.51
C LEU A 452 -19.89 -10.52 17.31
N THR A 453 -19.78 -11.67 16.68
CA THR A 453 -20.01 -13.00 17.31
C THR A 453 -18.82 -13.90 17.05
N TYR A 454 -18.39 -14.66 18.05
CA TYR A 454 -17.37 -15.70 17.93
C TYR A 454 -18.04 -17.08 17.96
N PRO A 455 -18.31 -17.72 16.80
CA PRO A 455 -19.10 -18.95 16.76
C PRO A 455 -18.43 -20.12 17.48
N ASP A 456 -17.09 -20.15 17.44
CA ASP A 456 -16.27 -21.19 18.05
C ASP A 456 -15.70 -20.74 19.42
N GLY A 457 -16.09 -19.55 19.89
CA GLY A 457 -15.68 -19.01 21.17
C GLY A 457 -16.36 -19.68 22.37
N ASN A 458 -15.82 -19.46 23.55
CA ASN A 458 -16.33 -20.05 24.80
C ASN A 458 -16.13 -19.08 25.99
N GLU A 459 -16.34 -19.55 27.24
CA GLU A 459 -16.19 -18.73 28.45
C GLU A 459 -14.79 -18.12 28.66
N THR A 460 -13.76 -18.60 27.96
CA THR A 460 -12.40 -18.07 28.00
C THR A 460 -12.11 -17.05 26.91
N SER A 461 -13.02 -16.88 25.94
CA SER A 461 -12.87 -15.89 24.87
C SER A 461 -12.99 -14.47 25.42
N ILE A 462 -12.26 -13.55 24.79
CA ILE A 462 -12.26 -12.12 25.09
C ILE A 462 -12.52 -11.33 23.82
N ILE A 463 -13.24 -10.21 23.94
CA ILE A 463 -13.44 -9.27 22.83
C ILE A 463 -12.68 -7.99 23.14
N THR A 464 -11.67 -7.69 22.32
CA THR A 464 -10.79 -6.53 22.51
C THR A 464 -11.06 -5.47 21.45
N LEU A 465 -11.37 -4.25 21.89
CA LEU A 465 -11.58 -3.08 21.05
C LEU A 465 -10.48 -2.06 21.31
N LEU A 466 -9.79 -1.64 20.25
CA LEU A 466 -8.82 -0.55 20.31
C LEU A 466 -9.54 0.75 19.97
N ILE A 467 -9.34 1.80 20.76
CA ILE A 467 -10.05 3.07 20.65
C ILE A 467 -9.04 4.23 20.58
N SER A 468 -9.29 5.16 19.66
CA SER A 468 -8.47 6.36 19.49
C SER A 468 -8.34 7.19 20.78
N PRO A 469 -7.19 7.84 21.03
CA PRO A 469 -7.09 8.90 22.02
C PRO A 469 -7.90 10.13 21.63
N PHE A 470 -8.43 10.88 22.61
CA PHE A 470 -9.22 12.10 22.37
C PHE A 470 -8.52 13.35 22.95
N ALA A 471 -8.40 14.41 22.14
CA ALA A 471 -7.74 15.64 22.56
C ALA A 471 -8.46 16.36 23.72
N ALA A 472 -9.81 16.39 23.66
CA ALA A 472 -10.63 17.05 24.68
C ALA A 472 -10.67 16.27 26.01
N LYS A 473 -10.53 14.94 25.95
CA LYS A 473 -10.52 14.05 27.12
C LYS A 473 -9.46 12.97 26.94
N LYS A 474 -8.23 13.30 27.33
CA LYS A 474 -7.03 12.46 27.10
C LYS A 474 -7.08 11.14 27.86
N THR A 475 -7.61 11.17 29.09
CA THR A 475 -7.76 9.98 29.94
C THR A 475 -9.19 9.47 29.83
N LEU A 476 -9.36 8.28 29.24
CA LEU A 476 -10.60 7.52 29.40
C LEU A 476 -10.56 6.80 30.74
N SER A 477 -11.59 7.00 31.55
CA SER A 477 -11.88 6.23 32.76
C SER A 477 -13.07 5.27 32.54
N SER A 478 -13.89 5.53 31.52
CA SER A 478 -14.99 4.66 31.10
C SER A 478 -15.37 4.91 29.64
N LEU A 479 -16.20 4.04 29.06
CA LEU A 479 -16.75 4.24 27.70
C LEU A 479 -17.59 5.51 27.55
N ALA A 480 -18.16 6.05 28.63
CA ALA A 480 -18.87 7.33 28.61
C ALA A 480 -17.92 8.53 28.34
N ASP A 481 -16.60 8.29 28.35
CA ASP A 481 -15.58 9.30 28.07
C ASP A 481 -15.22 9.38 26.58
N ILE A 482 -15.76 8.49 25.75
CA ILE A 482 -15.62 8.56 24.28
C ILE A 482 -16.23 9.87 23.78
N GLN A 483 -15.54 10.54 22.86
CA GLN A 483 -15.94 11.84 22.34
C GLN A 483 -16.57 11.73 20.94
N GLY A 484 -17.62 12.51 20.68
CA GLY A 484 -18.26 12.64 19.37
C GLY A 484 -19.40 11.69 19.08
N LEU A 485 -19.63 10.69 19.94
CA LEU A 485 -20.76 9.78 19.85
C LEU A 485 -21.14 9.23 21.22
N ASN A 486 -22.37 8.74 21.34
CA ASN A 486 -22.80 7.87 22.42
C ASN A 486 -22.63 6.42 21.99
N LEU A 487 -21.93 5.61 22.79
CA LEU A 487 -21.73 4.20 22.55
C LEU A 487 -22.54 3.38 23.56
N THR A 488 -23.49 2.58 23.05
CA THR A 488 -24.21 1.58 23.82
C THR A 488 -23.62 0.21 23.52
N VAL A 489 -23.28 -0.53 24.58
CA VAL A 489 -22.73 -1.89 24.48
C VAL A 489 -23.71 -2.88 25.06
N SER A 490 -24.00 -3.94 24.32
CA SER A 490 -24.84 -5.06 24.76
C SER A 490 -24.30 -6.38 24.23
N GLY A 491 -24.81 -7.52 24.71
CA GLY A 491 -24.40 -8.85 24.24
C GLY A 491 -24.38 -9.89 25.35
N THR A 492 -23.61 -10.95 25.14
CA THR A 492 -23.43 -12.07 26.09
C THR A 492 -22.13 -11.95 26.91
N ILE A 493 -21.31 -10.94 26.60
CA ILE A 493 -20.13 -10.53 27.37
C ILE A 493 -20.50 -10.05 28.79
N ASP A 494 -19.53 -10.06 29.70
CA ASP A 494 -19.64 -9.36 30.99
C ASP A 494 -19.72 -7.85 30.73
N SER A 495 -20.63 -7.18 31.44
CA SER A 495 -20.75 -5.72 31.45
C SER A 495 -19.48 -5.01 31.97
N ASN A 496 -18.69 -5.70 32.80
CA ASN A 496 -17.39 -5.21 33.25
C ASN A 496 -16.32 -5.45 32.16
N TYR A 497 -15.43 -4.48 32.00
CA TYR A 497 -14.30 -4.56 31.08
C TYR A 497 -13.02 -4.10 31.76
N THR A 498 -11.89 -4.51 31.19
CA THR A 498 -10.59 -3.94 31.53
C THR A 498 -10.27 -2.79 30.58
N LEU A 499 -9.59 -1.77 31.11
CA LEU A 499 -9.15 -0.60 30.36
C LEU A 499 -7.66 -0.40 30.57
N SER A 500 -6.91 -0.33 29.48
CA SER A 500 -5.48 -0.02 29.47
C SER A 500 -5.13 1.02 28.40
N TYR A 501 -3.94 1.58 28.48
CA TYR A 501 -3.40 2.52 27.50
C TYR A 501 -2.15 1.94 26.85
N ALA A 502 -2.10 2.03 25.53
CA ALA A 502 -0.93 1.80 24.71
C ALA A 502 -0.28 3.14 24.38
N GLY A 503 0.79 3.48 25.09
CA GLY A 503 1.51 4.73 24.92
C GLY A 503 3.00 4.51 24.70
N ASP A 504 3.61 5.39 23.92
CA ASP A 504 5.05 5.32 23.63
C ASP A 504 5.87 5.73 24.87
N TYR A 505 5.29 6.59 25.73
CA TYR A 505 5.91 7.12 26.95
C TYR A 505 5.23 6.62 28.24
N GLY A 506 4.78 5.36 28.23
CA GLY A 506 4.13 4.71 29.37
C GLY A 506 2.76 4.13 29.01
N GLY A 507 2.07 3.58 30.00
CA GLY A 507 0.93 2.69 29.75
C GLY A 507 1.34 1.23 29.96
N THR A 508 0.38 0.33 29.91
CA THR A 508 0.62 -1.11 30.10
C THR A 508 0.82 -1.85 28.78
N ASP A 509 0.36 -1.25 27.68
CA ASP A 509 0.35 -1.86 26.37
C ASP A 509 1.34 -1.14 25.45
N ALA A 510 1.79 -1.82 24.38
CA ALA A 510 2.67 -1.23 23.38
C ALA A 510 1.86 -0.63 22.22
N THR A 511 2.38 0.42 21.61
CA THR A 511 1.78 1.02 20.40
C THR A 511 1.73 0.02 19.23
N ILE A 512 0.87 0.30 18.27
CA ILE A 512 0.75 -0.44 17.01
C ILE A 512 0.91 0.55 15.87
N ASN A 513 1.92 0.32 15.01
CA ASN A 513 2.23 1.17 13.85
C ASN A 513 2.36 2.67 14.21
N ASP A 514 3.00 2.98 15.34
CA ASP A 514 3.14 4.35 15.90
C ASP A 514 1.85 4.99 16.44
N PHE A 515 0.72 4.27 16.45
CA PHE A 515 -0.53 4.76 17.04
C PHE A 515 -0.62 4.37 18.51
N GLU A 516 -0.84 5.40 19.34
CA GLU A 516 -1.30 5.25 20.70
C GLU A 516 -2.81 5.01 20.74
N TYR A 517 -3.28 4.24 21.72
CA TYR A 517 -4.70 3.88 21.83
C TYR A 517 -5.11 3.46 23.24
N TRP A 518 -6.42 3.48 23.48
CA TRP A 518 -7.02 2.85 24.64
C TRP A 518 -7.51 1.46 24.27
N ASN A 519 -7.18 0.49 25.10
CA ASN A 519 -7.55 -0.90 24.93
C ASN A 519 -8.69 -1.25 25.89
N VAL A 520 -9.81 -1.67 25.34
CA VAL A 520 -10.99 -2.10 26.08
C VAL A 520 -11.21 -3.58 25.81
N THR A 521 -11.09 -4.42 26.85
CA THR A 521 -11.30 -5.87 26.73
C THR A 521 -12.47 -6.31 27.58
N PHE A 522 -13.43 -6.97 26.93
CA PHE A 522 -14.57 -7.64 27.55
C PHE A 522 -14.29 -9.14 27.65
N ALA A 523 -14.58 -9.73 28.81
CA ALA A 523 -14.54 -11.17 29.01
C ALA A 523 -15.97 -11.75 28.98
N MET A 524 -16.07 -13.07 28.91
CA MET A 524 -17.35 -13.75 29.13
C MET A 524 -17.65 -13.89 30.64
N PRO A 525 -18.93 -13.89 31.05
CA PRO A 525 -19.31 -14.25 32.41
C PRO A 525 -18.82 -15.65 32.77
N ALA A 526 -18.29 -15.83 33.98
CA ALA A 526 -17.78 -17.12 34.44
C ALA A 526 -18.87 -18.21 34.37
N GLY A 527 -18.57 -19.36 33.75
CA GLY A 527 -19.52 -20.46 33.56
C GLY A 527 -20.49 -20.26 32.40
N SER A 528 -20.33 -19.22 31.57
CA SER A 528 -21.23 -18.98 30.44
C SER A 528 -21.11 -20.08 29.37
N THR A 529 -22.25 -20.56 28.89
CA THR A 529 -22.34 -21.48 27.75
C THR A 529 -22.82 -20.78 26.47
N GLU A 530 -23.01 -19.46 26.53
CA GLU A 530 -23.42 -18.68 25.37
C GLU A 530 -22.22 -18.40 24.45
N ALA A 531 -22.47 -18.30 23.15
CA ALA A 531 -21.45 -17.85 22.22
C ALA A 531 -21.06 -16.39 22.55
N PRO A 532 -19.76 -16.04 22.57
CA PRO A 532 -19.32 -14.67 22.77
C PRO A 532 -19.91 -13.74 21.71
N HIS A 533 -20.60 -12.70 22.16
CA HIS A 533 -21.27 -11.74 21.31
C HIS A 533 -21.25 -10.35 21.95
N ILE A 534 -20.95 -9.35 21.14
CA ILE A 534 -21.08 -7.93 21.47
C ILE A 534 -21.77 -7.18 20.33
N CYS A 535 -22.70 -6.31 20.68
CA CYS A 535 -23.34 -5.34 19.80
C CYS A 535 -22.98 -3.94 20.29
N LEU A 536 -22.45 -3.14 19.37
CA LEU A 536 -22.12 -1.74 19.56
C LEU A 536 -23.15 -0.92 18.80
N GLU A 537 -23.95 -0.13 19.49
CA GLU A 537 -24.90 0.82 18.91
C GLU A 537 -24.40 2.25 19.14
N VAL A 538 -24.46 3.08 18.10
CA VAL A 538 -23.90 4.43 18.13
C VAL A 538 -24.86 5.50 17.62
N ASP A 539 -24.90 6.59 18.38
CA ASP A 539 -25.59 7.82 18.01
C ASP A 539 -24.57 8.97 18.01
N LEU A 540 -24.41 9.64 16.85
CA LEU A 540 -23.59 10.85 16.77
C LEU A 540 -24.22 12.00 17.59
N TRP A 541 -23.37 12.85 18.17
CA TRP A 541 -23.78 14.01 18.96
C TRP A 541 -24.39 15.15 18.16
#